data_AF-A0A9X9X230-F1
#
_entry.id   AF-A0A9X9X230-F1
#
_cell.length_a   1.000
_cell.length_b   1.000
_cell.length_c   1.000
_cell.angle_alpha   90.00
_cell.angle_beta   90.00
_cell.angle_gamma   90.00
#
_symmetry.space_group_name_H-M   'P 1'
#
loop_
_entity.id
_entity.type
_entity.pdbx_description
1 polymer ?
#
loop_
_entity_poly.entity_id
_entity_poly.type
_entity_poly.pdbx_seq_one_letter_code
_entity_poly.pdbx_strand_id
1 'polypeptide(L)'
;MTVSTRTQSAALARTLEEIAAGGLAARIRLELAARVLVTARRAAELAASGALRLPPVTSGSAQAVTEIARHWDASAVTAFEYAETLPEAALERLLRAAPAWAAAFAGLTAPDRLAA
;
A
#
# COMPACT_ATOMS: atom_id res chain seq x y z
N MET A 1 -35.60 6.88 18.94
CA MET A 1 -34.70 7.76 18.15
C MET A 1 -33.45 8.27 18.90
N THR A 2 -33.33 8.12 20.22
CA THR A 2 -32.25 8.68 21.05
C THR A 2 -30.96 7.84 21.11
N VAL A 3 -31.03 6.54 20.80
CA VAL A 3 -29.85 5.66 20.79
C VAL A 3 -28.95 5.96 19.59
N SER A 4 -29.56 6.25 18.43
CA SER A 4 -28.82 6.55 17.20
C SER A 4 -27.97 7.81 17.30
N THR A 5 -28.53 8.87 17.93
CA THR A 5 -27.80 10.12 18.16
C THR A 5 -26.65 9.94 19.15
N ARG A 6 -26.83 9.18 20.23
CA ARG A 6 -25.75 8.89 21.19
C ARG A 6 -24.58 8.13 20.54
N THR A 7 -24.88 7.13 19.71
CA THR A 7 -23.85 6.37 18.99
C THR A 7 -23.11 7.25 17.97
N GLN A 8 -23.83 8.13 17.26
CA GLN A 8 -23.22 9.10 16.34
C GLN A 8 -22.31 10.10 17.08
N SER A 9 -22.74 10.62 18.24
CA SER A 9 -21.92 11.52 19.06
C SER A 9 -20.65 10.84 19.58
N ALA A 10 -20.74 9.58 20.02
CA ALA A 10 -19.58 8.82 20.49
C ALA A 10 -18.59 8.49 19.37
N ALA A 11 -19.09 8.14 18.18
CA ALA A 11 -18.24 7.93 17.01
C ALA A 11 -17.53 9.22 16.58
N LEU A 12 -18.24 10.35 16.59
CA LEU A 12 -17.66 11.66 16.29
C LEU A 12 -16.58 12.05 17.31
N ALA A 13 -16.85 11.90 18.61
CA ALA A 13 -15.89 12.23 19.67
C ALA A 13 -14.58 11.42 19.51
N ARG A 14 -14.69 10.11 19.25
CA ARG A 14 -13.52 9.26 19.00
C ARG A 14 -12.72 9.70 17.79
N THR A 15 -13.38 9.99 16.67
CA THR A 15 -12.72 10.49 15.47
C THR A 15 -12.01 11.83 15.73
N LEU A 16 -12.63 12.74 16.50
CA LEU A 16 -12.02 14.02 16.87
C LEU A 16 -10.80 13.83 17.78
N GLU A 17 -10.86 12.90 18.73
CA GLU A 17 -9.71 12.53 19.58
C GLU A 17 -8.56 11.96 18.76
N GLU A 18 -8.83 11.06 17.82
CA GLU A 18 -7.82 10.50 16.90
C GLU A 18 -7.19 11.57 16.00
N ILE A 19 -7.97 12.56 15.56
CA ILE A 19 -7.46 13.72 14.81
C ILE A 19 -6.57 14.57 15.70
N ALA A 20 -7.03 14.92 16.90
CA ALA A 20 -6.29 15.77 17.83
C ALA A 20 -4.98 15.12 18.29
N ALA A 21 -4.96 13.80 18.47
CA ALA A 21 -3.77 13.03 18.82
C ALA A 21 -2.85 12.72 17.62
N GLY A 22 -3.25 13.07 16.39
CA GLY A 22 -2.52 12.72 15.16
C GLY A 22 -2.60 11.23 14.77
N GLY A 23 -3.34 10.41 15.53
CA GLY A 23 -3.54 8.99 15.29
C GLY A 23 -4.20 8.69 13.95
N LEU A 24 -5.07 9.58 13.46
CA LEU A 24 -5.70 9.43 12.16
C LEU A 24 -4.67 9.43 11.00
N ALA A 25 -3.65 10.28 11.06
CA ALA A 25 -2.61 10.33 10.03
C ALA A 25 -1.78 9.05 10.02
N ALA A 26 -1.43 8.52 11.20
CA ALA A 26 -0.74 7.25 11.34
C ALA A 26 -1.56 6.07 10.80
N ARG A 27 -2.87 6.03 11.11
CA ARG A 27 -3.81 5.02 10.59
C ARG A 27 -3.87 5.06 9.06
N ILE A 28 -4.08 6.24 8.47
CA ILE A 28 -4.14 6.41 7.01
C ILE A 28 -2.83 5.95 6.34
N ARG A 29 -1.68 6.24 6.97
CA ARG A 29 -0.36 5.83 6.48
C ARG A 29 -0.23 4.30 6.45
N LEU A 30 -0.69 3.60 7.48
CA LEU A 30 -0.72 2.13 7.53
C LEU A 30 -1.69 1.54 6.49
N GLU A 31 -2.89 2.11 6.35
CA GLU A 31 -3.87 1.70 5.33
C GLU A 31 -3.30 1.86 3.91
N LEU A 32 -2.57 2.94 3.65
CA LEU A 32 -1.91 3.15 2.36
C LEU A 32 -0.83 2.09 2.11
N ALA A 33 0.00 1.80 3.11
CA ALA A 33 1.03 0.77 3.00
C ALA A 33 0.44 -0.62 2.74
N ALA A 34 -0.62 -0.99 3.47
CA ALA A 34 -1.36 -2.23 3.27
C ALA A 34 -1.86 -2.37 1.82
N ARG A 35 -2.42 -1.30 1.24
CA ARG A 35 -2.85 -1.29 -0.17
C ARG A 35 -1.70 -1.48 -1.15
N VAL A 36 -0.54 -0.87 -0.90
CA VAL A 36 0.66 -1.07 -1.73
C VAL A 36 1.12 -2.53 -1.65
N LEU A 37 1.19 -3.13 -0.46
CA LEU A 37 1.59 -4.52 -0.23
C LEU A 37 0.68 -5.51 -0.98
N VAL A 38 -0.64 -5.35 -0.84
CA VAL A 38 -1.64 -6.16 -1.56
C VAL A 38 -1.46 -6.04 -3.07
N THR A 39 -1.28 -4.83 -3.58
CA THR A 39 -1.14 -4.58 -5.01
C THR A 39 0.16 -5.18 -5.54
N ALA A 40 1.26 -5.03 -4.81
CA ALA A 40 2.56 -5.59 -5.19
C ALA A 40 2.54 -7.12 -5.23
N ARG A 41 1.91 -7.76 -4.23
CA ARG A 41 1.73 -9.21 -4.22
C ARG A 41 0.88 -9.70 -5.40
N ARG A 42 -0.28 -9.07 -5.64
CA ARG A 42 -1.14 -9.39 -6.79
C ARG A 42 -0.41 -9.22 -8.12
N ALA A 43 0.40 -8.16 -8.25
CA ALA A 43 1.22 -7.97 -9.45
C ALA A 43 2.24 -9.10 -9.63
N ALA A 44 2.87 -9.59 -8.55
CA ALA A 44 3.78 -10.73 -8.61
C ALA A 44 3.06 -12.04 -8.98
N GLU A 45 1.87 -12.29 -8.42
CA GLU A 45 1.04 -13.46 -8.75
C GLU A 45 0.62 -13.45 -10.23
N LEU A 46 0.17 -12.30 -10.75
CA LEU A 46 -0.15 -12.13 -12.17
C LEU A 46 1.07 -12.26 -13.08
N ALA A 47 2.24 -11.84 -12.62
CA ALA A 47 3.47 -12.02 -13.37
C ALA A 47 3.92 -13.47 -13.43
N ALA A 48 3.75 -14.22 -12.33
CA ALA A 48 4.02 -15.65 -12.29
C ALA A 48 3.11 -16.45 -13.24
N SER A 49 1.87 -15.98 -13.47
CA SER A 49 0.96 -16.57 -14.47
C SER A 49 1.16 -16.04 -15.89
N GLY A 50 2.10 -15.12 -16.11
CA GLY A 50 2.35 -14.48 -17.41
C GLY A 50 1.30 -13.44 -17.83
N ALA A 51 0.32 -13.13 -16.98
CA ALA A 51 -0.75 -12.17 -17.25
C ALA A 51 -0.32 -10.70 -17.11
N LEU A 52 0.83 -10.44 -16.45
CA LEU A 52 1.37 -9.11 -16.24
C LEU A 52 2.89 -9.10 -16.39
N ARG A 53 3.44 -8.08 -17.04
CA ARG A 53 4.88 -7.82 -17.02
C ARG A 53 5.21 -6.91 -15.84
N LEU A 54 6.15 -7.32 -14.98
CA LEU A 54 6.66 -6.45 -13.91
C LEU A 54 7.68 -5.44 -14.46
N PRO A 55 7.73 -4.22 -13.88
CA PRO A 55 8.82 -3.29 -14.11
C PRO A 55 10.17 -3.93 -13.76
N PRO A 56 11.23 -3.64 -14.51
CA PRO A 56 12.56 -4.13 -14.17
C PRO A 56 12.96 -3.63 -12.78
N VAL A 57 13.50 -4.56 -11.98
CA VAL A 57 13.93 -4.33 -10.58
C VAL A 57 15.21 -3.48 -10.52
N THR A 58 15.72 -3.00 -11.66
CA THR A 58 16.86 -2.08 -11.75
C THR A 58 16.54 -0.68 -11.21
N SER A 59 15.26 -0.35 -11.02
CA SER A 59 14.87 0.87 -10.29
C SER A 59 14.80 0.60 -8.79
N GLY A 60 15.45 1.45 -7.98
CA GLY A 60 15.44 1.34 -6.51
C GLY A 60 14.04 1.32 -5.90
N SER A 61 13.06 1.98 -6.55
CA SER A 61 11.65 1.96 -6.15
C SER A 61 10.99 0.59 -6.36
N ALA A 62 11.22 -0.06 -7.51
CA ALA A 62 10.70 -1.40 -7.74
C ALA A 62 11.35 -2.41 -6.80
N GLN A 63 12.66 -2.29 -6.57
CA GLN A 63 13.37 -3.13 -5.60
C GLN A 63 12.79 -3.00 -4.18
N ALA A 64 12.57 -1.78 -3.70
CA ALA A 64 12.03 -1.54 -2.35
C ALA A 64 10.64 -2.15 -2.16
N VAL A 65 9.73 -1.93 -3.12
CA VAL A 65 8.35 -2.46 -3.03
C VAL A 65 8.35 -3.99 -3.11
N THR A 66 9.07 -4.58 -4.07
CA THR A 66 9.15 -6.04 -4.22
C THR A 66 9.82 -6.71 -3.02
N GLU A 67 10.92 -6.14 -2.50
CA GLU A 67 11.61 -6.66 -1.33
C GLU A 67 10.74 -6.61 -0.07
N ILE A 68 10.04 -5.52 0.19
CA ILE A 68 9.21 -5.43 1.40
C ILE A 68 7.99 -6.35 1.29
N ALA A 69 7.36 -6.41 0.11
CA ALA A 69 6.18 -7.24 -0.11
C ALA A 69 6.48 -8.75 -0.09
N ARG A 70 7.65 -9.20 -0.54
CA ARG A 70 7.98 -10.65 -0.56
C ARG A 70 8.08 -11.31 0.82
N HIS A 71 8.33 -10.52 1.88
CA HIS A 71 8.43 -11.06 3.24
C HIS A 71 7.06 -11.16 3.93
N TRP A 72 6.00 -10.62 3.31
CA TRP A 72 4.65 -10.75 3.84
C TRP A 72 4.04 -12.13 3.54
N ASP A 73 3.74 -12.89 4.58
CA ASP A 73 2.93 -14.10 4.50
C ASP A 73 1.43 -13.77 4.68
N ALA A 74 0.70 -13.70 3.56
CA ALA A 74 -0.73 -13.42 3.54
C ALA A 74 -1.59 -14.58 4.09
N SER A 75 -1.02 -15.76 4.36
CA SER A 75 -1.74 -16.86 5.04
C SER A 75 -1.69 -16.74 6.56
N ALA A 76 -0.72 -15.98 7.10
CA ALA A 76 -0.50 -15.80 8.53
C ALA A 76 -1.14 -14.51 9.06
N VAL A 77 -0.97 -13.39 8.35
CA VAL A 77 -1.44 -12.07 8.81
C VAL A 77 -2.00 -11.24 7.65
N THR A 78 -2.90 -10.31 7.96
CA THR A 78 -3.38 -9.33 7.00
C THR A 78 -2.27 -8.35 6.59
N ALA A 79 -2.45 -7.67 5.45
CA ALA A 79 -1.49 -6.65 5.00
C ALA A 79 -1.37 -5.47 5.97
N PHE A 80 -2.47 -5.15 6.68
CA PHE A 80 -2.50 -4.08 7.66
C PHE A 80 -1.67 -4.46 8.89
N GLU A 81 -1.90 -5.67 9.44
CA GLU A 81 -1.12 -6.19 10.57
C GLU A 81 0.36 -6.32 10.20
N TYR A 82 0.68 -6.80 9.00
CA TYR A 82 2.06 -6.83 8.53
C TYR A 82 2.67 -5.41 8.45
N ALA A 83 1.92 -4.43 7.93
CA ALA A 83 2.38 -3.03 7.90
C ALA A 83 2.62 -2.45 9.29
N GLU A 84 1.85 -2.85 10.31
CA GLU A 84 2.07 -2.46 11.71
C GLU A 84 3.37 -3.04 12.30
N THR A 85 3.79 -4.21 11.82
CA THR A 85 5.06 -4.84 12.27
C THR A 85 6.30 -4.29 11.58
N LEU A 86 6.15 -3.51 10.50
CA LEU A 86 7.29 -2.97 9.76
C LEU A 86 8.03 -1.92 10.60
N PRO A 87 9.38 -1.93 10.59
CA PRO A 87 10.16 -0.80 11.10
C PRO A 87 9.74 0.49 10.36
N GLU A 88 9.68 1.63 11.08
CA GLU A 88 9.23 2.89 10.50
C GLU A 88 10.01 3.27 9.23
N ALA A 89 11.32 3.06 9.21
CA ALA A 89 12.16 3.29 8.04
C ALA A 89 11.77 2.41 6.83
N ALA A 90 11.33 1.17 7.06
CA ALA A 90 10.85 0.29 5.99
C ALA A 90 9.48 0.76 5.48
N LEU A 91 8.59 1.19 6.37
CA LEU A 91 7.30 1.79 6.02
C LEU A 91 7.48 3.07 5.18
N GLU A 92 8.40 3.96 5.58
CA GLU A 92 8.75 5.14 4.78
C GLU A 92 9.30 4.79 3.41
N ARG A 93 10.24 3.84 3.37
CA ARG A 93 10.86 3.40 2.13
C ARG A 93 9.82 2.84 1.17
N LEU A 94 8.88 2.03 1.67
CA LEU A 94 7.75 1.49 0.90
C LEU A 94 6.90 2.61 0.31
N LEU A 95 6.43 3.53 1.16
CA LEU A 95 5.52 4.60 0.75
C LEU A 95 6.16 5.61 -0.20
N ARG A 96 7.45 5.91 0.00
CA ARG A 96 8.23 6.78 -0.89
C ARG A 96 8.46 6.13 -2.25
N ALA A 97 8.66 4.81 -2.29
CA ALA A 97 8.88 4.06 -3.53
C ALA A 97 7.59 3.83 -4.34
N ALA A 98 6.44 3.74 -3.67
CA ALA A 98 5.17 3.32 -4.27
C ALA A 98 4.74 4.14 -5.51
N PRO A 99 4.82 5.49 -5.54
CA PRO A 99 4.42 6.25 -6.73
C PRO A 99 5.27 5.94 -7.97
N ALA A 100 6.60 5.89 -7.83
CA ALA A 100 7.52 5.59 -8.92
C ALA A 100 7.37 4.13 -9.38
N TRP A 101 7.15 3.20 -8.45
CA TRP A 101 6.85 1.81 -8.77
C TRP A 101 5.56 1.68 -9.58
N ALA A 102 4.48 2.37 -9.18
CA ALA A 102 3.20 2.36 -9.91
C ALA A 102 3.33 3.00 -11.31
N ALA A 103 4.03 4.14 -11.41
CA ALA A 103 4.27 4.82 -12.69
C ALA A 103 5.04 3.95 -13.70
N ALA A 104 5.94 3.09 -13.22
CA ALA A 104 6.69 2.19 -14.09
C ALA A 104 5.80 1.19 -14.84
N PHE A 105 4.61 0.83 -14.33
CA PHE A 105 3.65 0.01 -15.06
C PHE A 105 3.02 0.75 -16.24
N ALA A 106 2.76 2.05 -16.12
CA ALA A 106 2.22 2.85 -17.22
C ALA A 106 3.18 2.88 -18.42
N GLY A 107 4.50 2.91 -18.15
CA GLY A 107 5.54 2.82 -19.18
C GLY A 107 5.63 1.45 -19.88
N LEU A 108 5.13 0.37 -19.26
CA LEU A 108 5.07 -0.96 -19.88
C LEU A 108 3.85 -1.15 -20.78
N THR A 109 2.77 -0.42 -20.48
CA THR A 109 1.51 -0.45 -21.25
C THR A 109 1.45 0.54 -22.39
N ALA A 110 2.43 1.45 -22.50
CA ALA A 110 2.54 2.29 -23.67
C ALA A 110 2.85 1.39 -24.89
N PRO A 111 1.94 1.26 -25.87
CA PRO A 111 2.33 0.64 -27.14
C PRO A 111 3.44 1.52 -27.74
N ASP A 112 4.33 0.92 -28.53
CA ASP A 112 5.37 1.58 -29.33
C ASP A 112 4.87 2.86 -30.05
N ARG A 113 4.70 3.97 -29.34
CA ARG A 113 4.50 5.29 -29.94
C ARG A 113 5.88 5.81 -30.24
N LEU A 114 6.45 5.31 -31.34
CA LEU A 114 7.45 5.95 -32.19
C LEU A 114 7.81 4.97 -33.34
N ALA A 115 6.84 4.64 -34.20
CA ALA A 115 7.09 4.11 -35.55
C ALA A 115 5.81 4.12 -36.40
N ALA A 116 5.40 5.31 -36.87
CA ALA A 116 4.64 5.53 -38.11
C ALA A 116 4.71 7.01 -38.46
#